data_AF-A0A662SQ76-F1
#
_entry.id   AF-A0A662SQ76-F1
#
_cell.length_a   1.000
_cell.length_b   1.000
_cell.length_c   1.000
_cell.angle_alpha   90.00
_cell.angle_beta   90.00
_cell.angle_gamma   90.00
#
_symmetry.space_group_name_H-M   'P 1'
#
loop_
_entity.id
_entity.type
_entity.pdbx_description
1 polymer ?
#
loop_
_entity_poly.entity_id
_entity_poly.type
_entity_poly.pdbx_seq_one_letter_code
_entity_poly.pdbx_strand_id
1 'polypeptide(L)' 'MTKGTPSMGKRSRGKTHIRCRRCGRHSYNVRKKYCAACG' A
#
# COMPACT_ATOMS: atom_id res chain seq x y z
N MET A 1 19.70 4.89 -7.46
CA MET A 1 18.94 3.70 -7.00
C MET A 1 19.54 2.47 -7.64
N THR A 2 20.30 1.66 -6.91
CA THR A 2 20.78 0.36 -7.41
C THR A 2 19.57 -0.55 -7.66
N LYS A 3 19.48 -1.16 -8.85
CA LYS A 3 18.41 -2.11 -9.18
C LYS A 3 18.63 -3.42 -8.39
N GLY A 4 17.56 -4.13 -8.06
CA GLY A 4 17.62 -5.46 -7.43
C GLY A 4 17.44 -5.48 -5.91
N THR A 5 17.88 -6.56 -5.28
CA THR A 5 17.73 -6.89 -3.86
C THR A 5 18.05 -5.76 -2.87
N PRO A 6 19.15 -4.99 -3.00
CA PRO A 6 19.45 -3.91 -2.04
C PRO A 6 18.41 -2.78 -2.03
N SER A 7 17.61 -2.63 -3.09
CA SER A 7 16.53 -1.64 -3.14
C SER A 7 15.24 -2.09 -2.44
N MET A 8 15.06 -3.39 -2.20
CA MET A 8 13.84 -3.96 -1.64
C MET A 8 13.68 -3.63 -0.14
N GLY A 9 14.79 -3.59 0.61
CA GLY A 9 14.77 -3.25 2.04
C GLY A 9 14.28 -1.82 2.34
N LYS A 10 14.27 -0.93 1.34
CA LYS A 10 13.74 0.44 1.49
C LYS A 10 12.21 0.51 1.36
N ARG A 11 11.54 -0.56 0.92
CA ARG A 11 10.09 -0.59 0.67
C ARG A 11 9.26 -0.86 1.93
N SER A 12 9.89 -1.25 3.04
CA SER A 12 9.22 -1.64 4.29
C SER A 12 8.81 -0.45 5.19
N ARG A 13 9.26 0.77 4.87
CA ARG A 13 9.13 1.95 5.74
C ARG A 13 7.70 2.48 5.91
N GLY A 14 6.74 2.02 5.11
CA GLY A 14 5.36 2.49 5.24
C GLY A 14 4.37 1.62 4.47
N LYS A 15 3.27 1.27 5.14
CA LYS A 15 2.15 0.57 4.50
C LYS A 15 1.35 1.58 3.68
N THR A 16 1.27 1.37 2.38
CA THR A 16 0.46 2.21 1.48
C THR A 16 -1.01 1.82 1.53
N HIS A 17 -1.28 0.53 1.67
CA HIS A 17 -2.63 -0.04 1.74
C HIS A 17 -2.95 -0.53 3.15
N ILE A 18 -4.19 -0.34 3.58
CA ILE A 18 -4.78 -0.90 4.80
C ILE A 18 -6.10 -1.59 4.47
N ARG A 19 -6.72 -2.23 5.47
CA ARG A 19 -8.10 -2.74 5.35
C ARG A 19 -9.08 -1.59 5.10
N CYS A 20 -9.88 -1.74 4.05
CA CYS A 20 -10.94 -0.81 3.73
C CYS A 20 -12.10 -0.96 4.71
N ARG A 21 -12.60 0.17 5.21
CA ARG A 21 -13.78 0.20 6.10
C ARG A 21 -15.09 -0.15 5.40
N ARG A 22 -15.16 -0.07 4.07
CA ARG A 22 -16.36 -0.39 3.28
C ARG A 22 -16.43 -1.87 2.89
N CYS A 23 -15.38 -2.37 2.21
CA CYS A 23 -15.37 -3.72 1.64
C CYS A 23 -14.51 -4.73 2.41
N GLY A 24 -13.84 -4.34 3.49
CA GLY A 24 -12.98 -5.22 4.30
C GLY A 24 -11.64 -5.64 3.66
N ARG A 25 -11.47 -5.44 2.35
CA ARG A 25 -10.25 -5.82 1.62
C ARG A 25 -9.05 -4.95 1.99
N HIS A 26 -7.84 -5.52 1.95
CA HIS A 26 -6.59 -4.80 2.20
C HIS A 26 -6.15 -3.96 0.99
N SER A 27 -7.02 -3.02 0.61
CA SER A 27 -6.91 -2.27 -0.66
C SER A 27 -7.17 -0.77 -0.48
N TYR A 28 -7.38 -0.27 0.74
CA TYR A 28 -7.57 1.15 0.98
C TYR A 28 -6.22 1.89 1.05
N ASN A 29 -5.99 2.80 0.11
CA ASN A 29 -4.79 3.62 0.04
C ASN A 29 -4.89 4.78 1.05
N VAL A 30 -4.04 4.77 2.06
CA VAL A 30 -4.07 5.77 3.14
C VAL A 30 -3.66 7.15 2.65
N ARG A 31 -2.69 7.23 1.73
CA ARG A 31 -2.17 8.49 1.20
C ARG A 31 -3.18 9.18 0.29
N LYS A 32 -3.86 8.40 -0.55
CA LYS A 32 -4.78 8.91 -1.56
C LYS A 32 -6.27 8.85 -1.13
N LYS A 33 -6.55 8.30 0.06
CA LYS A 33 -7.89 8.20 0.67
C LYS A 33 -8.96 7.54 -0.20
N TYR A 34 -8.59 6.53 -0.98
CA TYR A 34 -9.53 5.75 -1.80
C TYR A 34 -9.25 4.26 -1.69
N CYS A 35 -10.27 3.45 -1.96
CA CYS A 35 -10.13 2.00 -2.04
C CYS A 35 -9.98 1.54 -3.48
N ALA A 36 -8.88 0.85 -3.79
CA ALA A 36 -8.66 0.27 -5.12
C ALA A 36 -9.66 -0.84 -5.48
N ALA A 37 -10.38 -1.40 -4.48
CA ALA A 37 -11.34 -2.47 -4.71
C ALA A 37 -12.79 -2.00 -4.84
N CYS A 38 -13.23 -1.02 -4.05
CA CYS A 38 -14.64 -0.61 -4.01
C CYS A 38 -14.91 0.87 -4.34
N GLY A 39 -13.87 1.66 -4.63
CA GLY A 39 -13.98 3.13 -4.68
C GLY A 39 -13.83 3.75 -3.31
#